data_AF-A0A1B8RMR4-F1
#
_entry.id   AF-A0A1B8RMR4-F1
#
_cell.length_a   1.000
_cell.length_b   1.000
_cell.length_c   1.000
_cell.angle_alpha   90.00
_cell.angle_beta   90.00
_cell.angle_gamma   90.00
#
_symmetry.space_group_name_H-M   'P 1'
#
loop_
_entity.id
_entity.type
_entity.pdbx_description
1 polymer ?
#
loop_
_entity_poly.entity_id
_entity_poly.type
_entity_poly.pdbx_seq_one_letter_code
_entity_poly.pdbx_strand_id
1 'polypeptide(L)'
;MEYVDKKVRAKKYYCKNCGKNFYRYYLSCFQYGEKFLLTENSRKQIYLNCFDNEEFIDEIEKIIFMFFPGISKVEESRIFDMILGKCCDEVGGERLVSEADEEVCEVCLSNDVIHINHSDELLEVKLPCVTHKQWDSYNSIEKKNIVSKELKLKKLL
;
A
#
# COMPACT_ATOMS: atom_id res chain seq x y z
N MET A 1 -15.46 -5.58 3.40
CA MET A 1 -14.35 -5.41 2.45
C MET A 1 -14.95 -4.99 1.12
N GLU A 2 -14.47 -3.90 0.56
CA GLU A 2 -14.96 -3.37 -0.72
C GLU A 2 -14.01 -3.77 -1.84
N TYR A 3 -14.50 -3.69 -3.08
CA TYR A 3 -13.77 -4.10 -4.26
C TYR A 3 -14.00 -3.11 -5.38
N VAL A 4 -12.98 -2.94 -6.20
CA VAL A 4 -13.03 -2.10 -7.40
C VAL A 4 -12.60 -2.91 -8.62
N ASP A 5 -13.31 -2.71 -9.73
CA ASP A 5 -12.90 -3.25 -11.03
C ASP A 5 -11.87 -2.28 -11.65
N LYS A 6 -10.69 -2.80 -11.97
CA LYS A 6 -9.59 -2.00 -12.51
C LYS A 6 -8.95 -2.69 -13.71
N LYS A 7 -8.65 -1.87 -14.71
CA LYS A 7 -7.77 -2.25 -15.81
C LYS A 7 -6.33 -1.99 -15.38
N VAL A 8 -5.53 -3.04 -15.31
CA VAL A 8 -4.15 -3.00 -14.81
C VAL A 8 -3.21 -3.67 -15.79
N ARG A 9 -1.93 -3.28 -15.73
CA ARG A 9 -0.86 -4.06 -16.33
C ARG A 9 -0.52 -5.20 -15.39
N ALA A 10 -0.38 -6.41 -15.92
CA ALA A 10 -0.09 -7.59 -15.14
C ALA A 10 1.20 -8.24 -15.66
N LYS A 11 2.05 -8.63 -14.71
CA LYS A 11 3.23 -9.45 -14.96
C LYS A 11 3.02 -10.79 -14.29
N LYS A 12 3.35 -11.86 -15.01
CA LYS A 12 3.21 -13.23 -14.53
C LYS A 12 4.52 -13.74 -13.96
N TYR A 13 4.43 -14.31 -12.77
CA TYR A 13 5.56 -14.83 -12.02
C TYR A 13 5.35 -16.31 -11.71
N TYR A 14 6.44 -17.06 -11.65
CA TYR A 14 6.48 -18.45 -11.21
C TYR A 14 7.39 -18.56 -10.00
N CYS A 15 6.88 -19.14 -8.91
CA CYS A 15 7.70 -19.47 -7.76
C CYS A 15 8.33 -20.84 -7.94
N LYS A 16 9.67 -20.92 -7.93
CA LYS A 16 10.41 -22.18 -8.01
C LYS A 16 10.30 -23.01 -6.74
N ASN A 17 10.09 -22.37 -5.59
CA ASN A 17 9.94 -23.07 -4.30
C ASN A 17 8.61 -23.82 -4.17
N CYS A 18 7.47 -23.21 -4.54
CA CYS A 18 6.15 -23.85 -4.40
C CYS A 18 5.50 -24.28 -5.73
N GLY A 19 6.13 -23.96 -6.87
CA GLY A 19 5.64 -24.32 -8.21
C GLY A 19 4.40 -23.57 -8.67
N LYS A 20 3.96 -22.53 -7.95
CA LYS A 20 2.73 -21.78 -8.27
C LYS A 20 3.04 -20.58 -9.17
N ASN A 21 2.11 -20.33 -10.10
CA ASN A 21 2.06 -19.10 -10.88
C ASN A 21 1.21 -18.06 -10.15
N PHE A 22 1.61 -16.80 -10.23
CA PHE A 22 0.83 -15.67 -9.72
C PHE A 22 1.06 -14.41 -10.56
N TYR A 23 0.25 -13.39 -10.34
CA TYR A 23 0.35 -12.11 -11.02
C TYR A 23 0.75 -11.00 -10.06
N ARG A 24 1.53 -10.04 -10.57
CA ARG A 24 1.68 -8.72 -9.96
C ARG A 24 1.07 -7.69 -10.88
N TYR A 25 0.25 -6.83 -10.28
CA TYR A 25 -0.47 -5.78 -10.96
C TYR A 25 0.26 -4.46 -10.81
N TYR A 26 0.23 -3.67 -11.88
CA TYR A 26 0.88 -2.38 -11.98
C TYR A 26 -0.12 -1.39 -12.55
N LEU A 27 -0.26 -0.26 -11.88
CA LEU A 27 -1.05 0.85 -12.37
C LEU A 27 -0.38 1.49 -13.59
N SER A 28 -1.17 2.19 -14.38
CA SER A 28 -0.65 3.03 -15.45
C SER A 28 0.12 4.20 -14.85
N CYS A 29 1.24 4.62 -15.48
CA CYS A 29 2.05 5.75 -15.00
C CYS A 29 1.30 7.10 -14.98
N PHE A 30 0.07 7.15 -15.51
CA PHE A 30 -0.78 8.33 -15.56
C PHE A 30 -1.85 8.38 -14.44
N GLN A 31 -1.90 7.36 -13.59
CA GLN A 31 -2.86 7.28 -12.49
C GLN A 31 -2.29 7.96 -11.24
N TYR A 32 -2.38 9.28 -11.21
CA TYR A 32 -2.01 10.07 -10.03
C TYR A 32 -2.93 9.71 -8.85
N GLY A 33 -2.36 9.60 -7.64
CA GLY A 33 -3.11 9.29 -6.41
C GLY A 33 -3.49 7.83 -6.22
N GLU A 34 -3.44 6.99 -7.26
CA GLU A 34 -3.73 5.57 -7.14
C GLU A 34 -2.46 4.78 -6.78
N LYS A 35 -2.56 3.85 -5.82
CA LYS A 35 -1.44 3.04 -5.34
C LYS A 35 -1.87 1.59 -5.10
N PHE A 36 -0.90 0.69 -5.14
CA PHE A 36 -1.03 -0.65 -4.56
C PHE A 36 -0.24 -0.71 -3.26
N LEU A 37 -0.93 -1.13 -2.20
CA LEU A 37 -0.32 -1.54 -0.94
C LEU A 37 -0.26 -3.07 -0.88
N LEU A 38 0.59 -3.62 -0.02
CA LEU A 38 0.66 -5.06 0.22
C LEU A 38 0.18 -5.39 1.63
N THR A 39 -0.50 -6.51 1.79
CA THR A 39 -0.66 -7.12 3.12
C THR A 39 0.70 -7.59 3.63
N GLU A 40 0.97 -7.36 4.92
CA GLU A 40 2.28 -7.61 5.53
C GLU A 40 2.70 -9.09 5.47
N ASN A 41 1.76 -10.02 5.67
CA ASN A 41 2.08 -11.45 5.73
C ASN A 41 1.79 -12.16 4.41
N SER A 42 0.67 -11.88 3.74
CA SER A 42 0.29 -12.59 2.50
C SER A 42 0.74 -11.91 1.21
N ARG A 43 1.26 -10.68 1.28
CA ARG A 43 1.75 -9.92 0.12
C ARG A 43 0.71 -9.79 -1.00
N LYS A 44 -0.57 -9.72 -0.62
CA LYS A 44 -1.68 -9.48 -1.54
C LYS A 44 -1.77 -8.00 -1.84
N GLN A 45 -1.98 -7.65 -3.11
CA GLN A 45 -2.13 -6.27 -3.55
C GLN A 45 -3.51 -5.74 -3.21
N ILE A 46 -3.53 -4.66 -2.44
CA ILE A 46 -4.73 -3.90 -2.07
C ILE A 46 -4.68 -2.57 -2.80
N TYR A 47 -5.78 -2.22 -3.45
CA TYR A 47 -5.92 -0.96 -4.16
C TYR A 47 -6.22 0.18 -3.19
N LEU A 48 -5.58 1.32 -3.41
CA LEU A 48 -5.85 2.56 -2.72
C LEU A 48 -5.96 3.69 -3.76
N ASN A 49 -6.96 4.54 -3.61
CA ASN A 49 -7.02 5.83 -4.28
C ASN A 49 -6.95 6.93 -3.21
N CYS A 50 -5.85 7.67 -3.17
CA CYS A 50 -5.66 8.76 -2.22
C CYS A 50 -6.64 9.93 -2.43
N PHE A 51 -7.32 10.02 -3.58
CA PHE A 51 -8.30 11.06 -3.85
C PHE A 51 -9.74 10.69 -3.45
N ASP A 52 -10.00 9.42 -3.10
CA ASP A 52 -11.36 9.02 -2.68
C ASP A 52 -11.71 9.60 -1.30
N ASN A 53 -10.71 9.98 -0.50
CA ASN A 53 -10.89 10.59 0.81
C ASN A 53 -9.82 11.67 1.07
N GLU A 54 -10.12 12.91 0.69
CA GLU A 54 -9.22 14.05 0.90
C GLU A 54 -8.99 14.34 2.40
N GLU A 55 -10.00 14.14 3.24
CA GLU A 55 -9.90 14.37 4.69
C GLU A 55 -8.85 13.45 5.33
N PHE A 56 -8.80 12.18 4.91
CA PHE A 56 -7.79 11.22 5.37
C PHE A 56 -6.35 11.71 5.10
N ILE A 57 -6.10 12.25 3.90
CA ILE A 57 -4.78 12.77 3.52
C ILE A 57 -4.43 13.99 4.37
N ASP A 58 -5.35 14.96 4.44
CA ASP A 58 -5.20 16.20 5.20
C ASP A 58 -4.88 15.95 6.68
N GLU A 59 -5.55 14.96 7.30
CA GLU A 59 -5.32 14.62 8.70
C GLU A 59 -3.92 14.06 8.93
N ILE A 60 -3.44 13.18 8.06
CA ILE A 60 -2.10 12.60 8.16
C ILE A 60 -1.04 13.69 7.95
N GLU A 61 -1.21 14.54 6.92
CA GLU A 61 -0.31 15.67 6.65
C GLU A 61 -0.22 16.62 7.85
N LYS A 62 -1.36 16.97 8.46
CA LYS A 62 -1.40 17.78 9.69
C LYS A 62 -0.61 17.13 10.82
N ILE A 63 -0.72 15.82 11.01
CA ILE A 63 0.02 15.09 12.05
C ILE A 63 1.52 15.08 11.73
N ILE A 64 1.92 14.83 10.48
CA ILE A 64 3.32 14.89 10.05
C ILE A 64 3.91 16.28 10.33
N PHE A 65 3.20 17.35 9.94
CA PHE A 65 3.62 18.72 10.15
C PHE A 65 3.81 19.07 11.64
N MET A 66 3.02 18.48 12.54
CA MET A 66 3.22 18.65 14.00
C MET A 66 4.54 18.06 14.50
N PHE A 67 5.02 16.97 13.89
CA PHE A 67 6.29 16.33 14.27
C PHE A 67 7.49 16.97 13.56
N PHE A 68 7.29 17.47 12.35
CA PHE A 68 8.35 18.03 11.52
C PHE A 68 7.94 19.40 10.96
N PRO A 69 7.92 20.46 11.78
CA PRO A 69 7.53 21.78 11.31
C PRO A 69 8.55 22.33 10.31
N GLY A 70 8.07 22.77 9.14
CA GLY A 70 8.91 23.43 8.12
C GLY A 70 9.66 22.49 7.18
N ILE A 71 9.32 21.20 7.15
CA ILE A 71 9.84 20.27 6.13
C ILE A 71 9.43 20.68 4.72
N SER A 72 10.23 20.28 3.73
CA SER A 72 9.84 20.48 2.33
C SER A 72 8.68 19.56 1.95
N LYS A 73 7.87 19.97 0.95
CA LYS A 73 6.79 19.13 0.41
C LYS A 73 7.28 17.78 -0.13
N VAL A 74 8.51 17.73 -0.65
CA VAL A 74 9.13 16.48 -1.13
C VAL A 74 9.42 15.53 0.02
N GLU A 75 9.92 16.02 1.15
CA GLU A 75 10.16 15.22 2.34
C GLU A 75 8.84 14.77 2.99
N GLU A 76 7.85 15.66 3.04
CA GLU A 76 6.51 15.34 3.53
C GLU A 76 5.88 14.18 2.76
N SER A 77 5.88 14.24 1.41
CA SER A 77 5.37 13.15 0.57
C SER A 77 6.13 11.84 0.79
N ARG A 78 7.45 11.88 1.02
CA ARG A 78 8.23 10.68 1.33
C ARG A 78 7.83 10.07 2.66
N ILE A 79 7.69 10.90 3.70
CA ILE A 79 7.26 10.45 5.03
C ILE A 79 5.84 9.86 4.95
N PHE A 80 4.93 10.56 4.27
CA PHE A 80 3.57 10.10 4.03
C PHE A 80 3.56 8.71 3.41
N ASP A 81 4.31 8.51 2.32
CA ASP A 81 4.39 7.22 1.63
C ASP A 81 4.93 6.11 2.53
N MET A 82 5.90 6.41 3.38
CA MET A 82 6.48 5.44 4.31
C MET A 82 5.50 4.97 5.40
N ILE A 83 4.56 5.82 5.83
CA ILE A 83 3.63 5.51 6.92
C ILE A 83 2.23 5.13 6.45
N LEU A 84 1.89 5.41 5.19
CA LEU A 84 0.55 5.26 4.60
C LEU A 84 -0.06 3.88 4.86
N GLY A 85 0.69 2.81 4.62
CA GLY A 85 0.21 1.44 4.82
C GLY A 85 -0.33 1.18 6.23
N LYS A 86 0.30 1.75 7.26
CA LYS A 86 -0.14 1.53 8.65
C LYS A 86 -1.30 2.44 9.07
N CYS A 87 -1.54 3.52 8.34
CA CYS A 87 -2.70 4.40 8.55
C CYS A 87 -3.96 3.87 7.84
N CYS A 88 -3.82 2.95 6.90
CA CYS A 88 -4.94 2.30 6.22
C CYS A 88 -5.60 1.21 7.07
N ASP A 89 -6.82 0.82 6.67
CA ASP A 89 -7.56 -0.28 7.28
C ASP A 89 -6.77 -1.60 7.22
N GLU A 90 -6.95 -2.45 8.23
CA GLU A 90 -6.54 -3.85 8.12
C GLU A 90 -7.40 -4.59 7.09
N VAL A 91 -6.75 -5.42 6.26
CA VAL A 91 -7.44 -6.24 5.25
C VAL A 91 -7.23 -7.70 5.58
N GLY A 92 -8.32 -8.42 5.85
CA GLY A 92 -8.25 -9.83 6.25
C GLY A 92 -7.54 -10.06 7.58
N GLY A 93 -7.53 -9.06 8.48
CA GLY A 93 -6.78 -9.09 9.74
C GLY A 93 -5.28 -8.85 9.59
N GLU A 94 -4.83 -8.45 8.39
CA GLU A 94 -3.44 -8.10 8.12
C GLU A 94 -3.27 -6.58 7.97
N ARG A 95 -2.17 -6.07 8.51
CA ARG A 95 -1.75 -4.68 8.27
C ARG A 95 -1.23 -4.52 6.85
N LEU A 96 -1.33 -3.30 6.33
CA LEU A 96 -0.77 -2.97 5.03
C LEU A 96 0.62 -2.35 5.16
N VAL A 97 1.44 -2.54 4.12
CA VAL A 97 2.76 -1.94 3.95
C VAL A 97 2.85 -1.28 2.58
N SER A 98 3.50 -0.13 2.53
CA SER A 98 3.70 0.64 1.30
C SER A 98 4.87 0.12 0.45
N GLU A 99 5.77 -0.66 1.03
CA GLU A 99 6.94 -1.22 0.35
C GLU A 99 6.51 -2.46 -0.46
N ALA A 100 6.61 -2.34 -1.79
CA ALA A 100 6.39 -3.45 -2.70
C ALA A 100 7.68 -4.27 -2.82
N ASP A 101 7.73 -5.43 -2.19
CA ASP A 101 8.79 -6.41 -2.45
C ASP A 101 8.34 -7.30 -3.61
N GLU A 102 8.67 -6.88 -4.83
CA GLU A 102 8.12 -7.44 -6.08
C GLU A 102 8.54 -8.90 -6.32
N GLU A 103 9.61 -9.36 -5.66
CA GLU A 103 10.23 -10.66 -5.91
C GLU A 103 9.77 -11.76 -4.92
N VAL A 104 8.76 -11.47 -4.09
CA VAL A 104 8.24 -12.40 -3.09
C VAL A 104 7.00 -13.13 -3.60
N CYS A 105 6.97 -14.46 -3.47
CA CYS A 105 5.80 -15.26 -3.77
C CYS A 105 4.63 -14.96 -2.83
N GLU A 106 3.45 -14.65 -3.37
CA GLU A 106 2.23 -14.39 -2.56
C GLU A 106 1.66 -15.60 -1.81
N VAL A 107 2.14 -16.81 -2.09
CA VAL A 107 1.63 -18.03 -1.46
C VAL A 107 2.57 -18.56 -0.38
N CYS A 108 3.86 -18.68 -0.69
CA CYS A 108 4.84 -19.28 0.22
C CYS A 108 5.92 -18.31 0.71
N LEU A 109 5.84 -17.02 0.32
CA LEU A 109 6.75 -15.95 0.75
C LEU A 109 8.23 -16.19 0.44
N SER A 110 8.52 -17.08 -0.51
CA SER A 110 9.88 -17.31 -1.00
C SER A 110 10.27 -16.24 -2.01
N ASN A 111 11.54 -15.87 -2.00
CA ASN A 111 12.16 -14.96 -2.96
C ASN A 111 12.65 -15.69 -4.23
N ASP A 112 12.49 -17.03 -4.29
CA ASP A 112 12.87 -17.81 -5.46
C ASP A 112 11.77 -17.75 -6.53
N VAL A 113 11.62 -16.56 -7.11
CA VAL A 113 10.59 -16.23 -8.09
C VAL A 113 11.25 -15.83 -9.40
N ILE A 114 10.70 -16.31 -10.51
CA ILE A 114 11.11 -15.91 -11.85
C ILE A 114 9.95 -15.27 -12.60
N HIS A 115 10.27 -14.25 -13.37
CA HIS A 115 9.33 -13.60 -14.28
C HIS A 115 9.16 -14.45 -15.55
N ILE A 116 7.92 -14.74 -15.93
CA ILE A 116 7.62 -15.69 -17.03
C ILE A 116 7.47 -14.98 -18.38
N ASN A 117 6.90 -13.78 -18.39
CA ASN A 117 6.58 -13.08 -19.64
C ASN A 117 7.59 -11.97 -19.92
N HIS A 118 7.77 -11.55 -21.18
CA HIS A 118 8.59 -10.37 -21.48
C HIS A 118 7.76 -9.10 -21.72
N SER A 119 6.45 -9.25 -21.92
CA SER A 119 5.51 -8.14 -22.12
C SER A 119 4.45 -8.11 -21.02
N ASP A 120 4.11 -6.91 -20.57
CA ASP A 120 2.98 -6.68 -19.67
C ASP A 120 1.66 -7.10 -20.35
N GLU A 121 0.81 -7.86 -19.66
CA GLU A 121 -0.55 -8.14 -20.09
C GLU A 121 -1.50 -7.03 -19.58
N LEU A 122 -2.53 -6.66 -20.33
CA LEU A 122 -3.59 -5.78 -19.85
C LEU A 122 -4.77 -6.62 -19.39
N LEU A 123 -5.06 -6.60 -18.09
CA LEU A 123 -6.15 -7.37 -17.49
C LEU A 123 -7.18 -6.43 -16.84
N GLU A 124 -8.45 -6.82 -16.92
CA GLU A 124 -9.50 -6.29 -16.04
C GLU A 124 -9.63 -7.22 -14.84
N VAL A 125 -9.36 -6.67 -13.65
CA VAL A 125 -9.32 -7.43 -12.40
C VAL A 125 -10.16 -6.76 -11.35
N LYS A 126 -10.76 -7.58 -10.49
CA LYS A 126 -11.49 -7.13 -9.30
C LYS A 126 -10.56 -7.16 -8.10
N LEU A 127 -10.19 -5.99 -7.57
CA LEU A 127 -9.22 -5.85 -6.50
C LEU A 127 -9.87 -5.38 -5.20
N PRO A 128 -9.47 -5.91 -4.04
CA PRO A 128 -9.89 -5.35 -2.76
C PRO A 128 -9.35 -3.92 -2.62
N CYS A 129 -10.14 -3.02 -2.05
CA CYS A 129 -9.75 -1.63 -1.85
C CYS A 129 -9.81 -1.19 -0.38
N VAL A 130 -8.99 -0.19 -0.03
CA VAL A 130 -9.02 0.49 1.27
C VAL A 130 -10.30 1.31 1.39
N THR A 131 -10.89 1.36 2.60
CA THR A 131 -12.14 2.09 2.85
C THR A 131 -12.01 3.26 3.82
N HIS A 132 -10.88 3.37 4.52
CA HIS A 132 -10.58 4.35 5.58
C HIS A 132 -11.51 4.31 6.81
N LYS A 133 -12.46 3.37 6.87
CA LYS A 133 -13.44 3.25 7.96
C LYS A 133 -12.78 3.06 9.34
N GLN A 134 -11.67 2.33 9.40
CA GLN A 134 -10.94 2.14 10.65
C GLN A 134 -10.28 3.45 11.08
N TRP A 135 -9.68 4.17 10.14
CA TRP A 135 -9.10 5.48 10.41
C TRP A 135 -10.15 6.48 10.90
N ASP A 136 -11.30 6.53 10.25
CA ASP A 136 -12.40 7.43 10.59
C ASP A 136 -12.99 7.14 11.97
N SER A 137 -12.88 5.90 12.45
CA SER A 137 -13.32 5.52 13.79
C SER A 137 -12.40 6.02 14.91
N TYR A 138 -11.16 6.41 14.59
CA TYR A 138 -10.19 6.87 15.57
C TYR A 138 -10.37 8.33 15.94
N ASN A 139 -10.14 8.65 17.22
CA ASN A 139 -10.02 10.03 17.65
C ASN A 139 -8.62 10.60 17.33
N SER A 140 -8.46 11.92 17.50
CA SER A 140 -7.21 12.63 17.19
C SER A 140 -5.98 12.12 17.95
N ILE A 141 -6.16 11.66 19.20
CA ILE A 141 -5.07 11.10 20.02
C ILE A 141 -4.63 9.74 19.46
N GLU A 142 -5.58 8.89 19.09
CA GLU A 142 -5.32 7.57 18.50
C GLU A 142 -4.61 7.71 17.15
N LYS A 143 -5.11 8.56 16.26
CA LYS A 143 -4.49 8.86 14.95
C LYS A 143 -3.04 9.32 15.13
N LYS A 144 -2.80 10.28 16.04
CA LYS A 144 -1.45 10.77 16.35
C LYS A 144 -0.53 9.67 16.89
N ASN A 145 -1.06 8.79 17.75
CA ASN A 145 -0.29 7.68 18.32
C ASN A 145 0.10 6.65 17.26
N ILE A 146 -0.78 6.36 16.29
CA ILE A 146 -0.49 5.46 15.16
C ILE A 146 0.67 6.02 14.33
N VAL A 147 0.55 7.28 13.90
CA VAL A 147 1.60 7.95 13.11
C VAL A 147 2.92 8.02 13.89
N SER A 148 2.89 8.42 15.16
CA SER A 148 4.09 8.53 15.99
C SER A 148 4.82 7.19 16.17
N LYS A 149 4.07 6.09 16.37
CA LYS A 149 4.65 4.74 16.46
C LYS A 149 5.35 4.37 15.16
N GLU A 150 4.71 4.62 14.02
CA GLU A 150 5.29 4.26 12.73
C GLU A 150 6.52 5.10 12.39
N LEU A 151 6.50 6.40 12.68
CA LEU A 151 7.66 7.28 12.52
C LEU A 151 8.86 6.79 13.33
N LYS A 152 8.66 6.35 14.57
CA LYS A 152 9.73 5.77 15.41
C LYS A 152 10.25 4.44 14.85
N LEU A 153 9.36 3.56 14.37
CA LEU A 153 9.75 2.29 13.75
C LEU A 153 10.62 2.53 12.50
N LYS A 154 10.28 3.55 11.71
CA LYS A 154 11.04 3.98 10.54
C LYS A 154 12.28 4.84 10.87
N LYS A 155 12.56 5.08 12.16
CA LYS A 155 13.69 5.90 12.66
C LYS A 155 13.69 7.33 12.14
N LEU A 156 12.50 7.89 11.93
CA LEU A 156 12.30 9.28 11.52
C LEU A 156 12.14 10.21 12.73
N LEU A 157 11.77 9.65 13.90
CA LEU A 157 11.74 10.27 15.23
C LEU A 157 12.65 9.50 16.18
#